data_AF-A0A7K2VXN0-F1
#
_entry.id   AF-A0A7K2VXN0-F1
#
_cell.length_a   1.000
_cell.length_b   1.000
_cell.length_c   1.000
_cell.angle_alpha   90.00
_cell.angle_beta   90.00
_cell.angle_gamma   90.00
#
_symmetry.space_group_name_H-M   'P 1'
#
loop_
_entity.id
_entity.type
_entity.pdbx_description
1 polymer ?
#
loop_
_entity_poly.entity_id
_entity_poly.type
_entity_poly.pdbx_seq_one_letter_code
_entity_poly.pdbx_strand_id
1 'polypeptide(L)'
;MYELSRVRLYSIGPAGARYADTVLDLRGVGDPVPDPAPIQAEFFEEEPVGPPRRPAPAGVLFLENGGGKSVLLKLIFSVMLPGHRNTLGGASSGVLRKFLLADDCGHVALEWQHTLTGECVVVGKASEWRGRQVSNDPRKFAEAWYSFRPGPGLSLDSLPVAESTAVRPPVEGASGARGRRRTMKGFRDALMESGRTYPHLEVHWEEIHDRWNEHLTELGLDPELFRYQREMNADEGEAAGLFAVKKDADFTDLLLRAVTDTRDTDGLADLVGGFGNKLGRRSELIAERDFTAGSVDLLGRIVDAADARSRARDVHAGAERRTRTLAQRLSAREVRERARAAELAQQVTAAAHAVTGAEDARERSALVAAELAYRHASLALAGAEKAAAAQKRELADARQLYSAWQAAEAVLRHRAAADRSARTAAAIREAERDAAPALAARAKAAVDLVRALHTAAESAETLANEEEERSAALQTVGESAHRDATSAATQAQRARSEAGHLRQRLSEVEQETGEAVRAGWLDGGTPDADPARAALAAGDAAKTAGAAWDTAREAARRTSEQAREAASAESRAELTAARAADA
;
A
#
# COMPACT_ATOMS: atom_id res chain seq x y z
N MET A 1 -43.23 37.95 89.45
CA MET A 1 -44.53 37.68 90.12
C MET A 1 -45.52 38.75 89.66
N TYR A 2 -46.75 38.37 89.39
CA TYR A 2 -47.80 39.27 88.89
C TYR A 2 -48.89 39.51 89.94
N GLU A 3 -49.47 40.70 89.92
CA GLU A 3 -50.60 41.10 90.77
C GLU A 3 -51.79 41.52 89.90
N LEU A 4 -53.00 41.16 90.32
CA LEU A 4 -54.21 41.49 89.57
C LEU A 4 -54.48 42.99 89.64
N SER A 5 -54.37 43.69 88.52
CA SER A 5 -54.52 45.15 88.42
C SER A 5 -55.96 45.55 88.11
N ARG A 6 -56.61 44.85 87.18
CA ARG A 6 -57.98 45.15 86.76
C ARG A 6 -58.74 43.89 86.37
N VAL A 7 -60.06 43.92 86.57
CA VAL A 7 -60.97 42.87 86.11
C VAL A 7 -62.08 43.49 85.30
N ARG A 8 -62.27 43.04 84.06
CA ARG A 8 -63.39 43.43 83.21
C ARG A 8 -64.33 42.26 82.95
N LEU A 9 -65.61 42.48 83.17
CA LEU A 9 -66.68 41.51 82.98
C LEU A 9 -67.68 42.06 81.97
N TYR A 10 -67.90 41.34 80.88
CA TYR A 10 -68.78 41.77 79.81
C TYR A 10 -69.81 40.70 79.48
N SER A 11 -71.09 41.10 79.44
CA SER A 11 -72.24 40.25 79.14
C SER A 11 -72.24 38.88 79.84
N ILE A 12 -71.90 38.85 81.13
CA ILE A 12 -71.77 37.62 81.92
C ILE A 12 -72.33 37.80 83.34
N GLY A 13 -72.84 36.73 83.95
CA GLY A 13 -73.40 36.74 85.30
C GLY A 13 -74.85 36.28 85.37
N PRO A 14 -75.37 36.02 86.58
CA PRO A 14 -76.74 35.57 86.78
C PRO A 14 -77.74 36.65 86.32
N ALA A 15 -78.93 36.22 85.88
CA ALA A 15 -79.93 37.12 85.28
C ALA A 15 -80.32 38.32 86.18
N GLY A 16 -80.32 38.15 87.51
CA GLY A 16 -80.66 39.21 88.46
C GLY A 16 -79.49 40.12 88.91
N ALA A 17 -78.24 39.79 88.58
CA ALA A 17 -77.04 40.55 88.94
C ALA A 17 -75.98 40.41 87.84
N ARG A 18 -76.37 40.82 86.62
CA ARG A 18 -75.58 40.64 85.40
C ARG A 18 -74.52 41.74 85.27
N TYR A 19 -73.29 41.34 84.97
CA TYR A 19 -72.21 42.26 84.61
C TYR A 19 -72.33 42.58 83.11
N ALA A 20 -72.97 43.70 82.79
CA ALA A 20 -73.18 44.14 81.41
C ALA A 20 -71.85 44.56 80.75
N ASP A 21 -71.14 45.50 81.38
CA ASP A 21 -69.77 45.90 81.09
C ASP A 21 -69.22 46.55 82.36
N THR A 22 -68.57 45.75 83.22
CA THR A 22 -68.14 46.17 84.55
C THR A 22 -66.64 46.04 84.67
N VAL A 23 -65.96 47.13 85.05
CA VAL A 23 -64.52 47.15 85.31
C VAL A 23 -64.29 47.37 86.81
N LEU A 24 -63.54 46.48 87.43
CA LEU A 24 -62.99 46.64 88.77
C LEU A 24 -61.54 47.08 88.61
N ASP A 25 -61.23 48.28 89.09
CA ASP A 25 -59.88 48.85 89.00
C ASP A 25 -59.20 48.81 90.38
N LEU A 26 -58.08 48.09 90.45
CA LEU A 26 -57.28 47.94 91.66
C LEU A 26 -55.95 48.70 91.56
N ARG A 27 -55.68 49.42 90.47
CA ARG A 27 -54.39 50.10 90.22
C ARG A 27 -54.18 51.31 91.16
N GLY A 28 -52.92 51.75 91.24
CA GLY A 28 -52.59 53.08 91.77
C GLY A 28 -52.51 53.21 93.30
N VAL A 29 -52.77 52.15 94.05
CA VAL A 29 -52.87 52.21 95.53
C VAL A 29 -51.62 51.69 96.24
N GLY A 30 -50.98 50.64 95.70
CA GLY A 30 -49.86 49.96 96.35
C GLY A 30 -48.55 50.76 96.34
N ASP A 31 -47.48 50.06 96.71
CA ASP A 31 -46.12 50.59 96.67
C ASP A 31 -45.71 50.95 95.23
N PRO A 32 -44.83 51.95 95.02
CA PRO A 32 -44.24 52.22 93.71
C PRO A 32 -43.56 50.98 93.12
N VAL A 33 -43.68 50.80 91.81
CA VAL A 33 -42.98 49.74 91.06
C VAL A 33 -41.47 50.00 91.15
N PRO A 34 -40.64 49.03 91.57
CA PRO A 34 -39.21 49.24 91.81
C PRO A 34 -38.37 49.59 90.58
N ASP A 35 -38.65 48.97 89.42
CA ASP A 35 -37.86 49.12 88.19
C ASP A 35 -38.81 49.24 86.98
N PRO A 36 -39.53 50.36 86.83
CA PRO A 36 -40.58 50.48 85.82
C PRO A 36 -40.02 50.41 84.40
N ALA A 37 -40.60 49.54 83.58
CA ALA A 37 -40.30 49.47 82.16
C ALA A 37 -40.59 50.83 81.49
N PRO A 38 -39.79 51.24 80.49
CA PRO A 38 -39.95 52.54 79.84
C PRO A 38 -41.31 52.65 79.14
N ILE A 39 -42.16 53.56 79.61
CA ILE A 39 -43.46 53.86 79.01
C ILE A 39 -43.23 54.87 77.86
N GLN A 40 -43.58 54.50 76.63
CA GLN A 40 -43.70 55.49 75.55
C GLN A 40 -44.99 56.29 75.77
N ALA A 41 -44.87 57.54 76.20
CA ALA A 41 -46.03 58.42 76.34
C ALA A 41 -46.66 58.68 74.96
N GLU A 42 -47.98 58.50 74.82
CA GLU A 42 -48.69 58.99 73.64
C GLU A 42 -48.64 60.53 73.64
N PHE A 43 -48.33 61.13 72.49
CA PHE A 43 -47.97 62.55 72.30
C PHE A 43 -49.03 63.59 72.75
N PHE A 44 -50.17 63.16 73.29
CA PHE A 44 -51.34 63.99 73.61
C PHE A 44 -52.02 63.67 74.95
N GLU A 45 -51.47 62.79 75.81
CA GLU A 45 -52.02 62.54 77.16
C GLU A 45 -51.28 63.34 78.25
N GLU A 46 -52.00 63.73 79.32
CA GLU A 46 -51.38 64.35 80.49
C GLU A 46 -50.41 63.37 81.14
N GLU A 47 -49.16 63.79 81.38
CA GLU A 47 -48.14 62.94 82.02
C GLU A 47 -48.64 62.46 83.40
N PRO A 48 -48.68 61.13 83.66
CA PRO A 48 -49.12 60.62 84.93
C PRO A 48 -48.20 61.11 86.06
N VAL A 49 -48.80 61.63 87.13
CA VAL A 49 -48.08 62.21 88.27
C VAL A 49 -47.45 61.10 89.12
N GLY A 50 -46.18 60.78 88.85
CA GLY A 50 -45.34 59.91 89.69
C GLY A 50 -45.06 58.51 89.11
N PRO A 51 -44.16 57.74 89.74
CA PRO A 51 -43.83 56.39 89.27
C PRO A 51 -45.06 55.48 89.32
N PRO A 52 -45.22 54.55 88.36
CA PRO A 52 -46.34 53.62 88.36
C PRO A 52 -46.38 52.86 89.69
N ARG A 53 -47.58 52.73 90.27
CA ARG A 53 -47.79 52.03 91.54
C ARG A 53 -48.38 50.65 91.30
N ARG A 54 -48.04 49.71 92.18
CA ARG A 54 -48.61 48.37 92.21
C ARG A 54 -50.12 48.41 92.52
N PRO A 55 -50.86 47.34 92.20
CA PRO A 55 -52.27 47.23 92.58
C PRO A 55 -52.47 47.20 94.09
N ALA A 56 -53.72 47.41 94.53
CA ALA A 56 -54.09 47.34 95.93
C ALA A 56 -53.79 45.94 96.51
N PRO A 57 -53.03 45.84 97.62
CA PRO A 57 -52.64 44.55 98.20
C PRO A 57 -53.81 43.77 98.80
N ALA A 58 -54.90 44.48 99.15
CA ALA A 58 -56.16 43.89 99.58
C ALA A 58 -57.34 44.76 99.14
N GLY A 59 -58.42 44.11 98.69
CA GLY A 59 -59.69 44.76 98.33
C GLY A 59 -60.85 44.09 99.05
N VAL A 60 -61.74 44.89 99.64
CA VAL A 60 -62.95 44.39 100.30
C VAL A 60 -64.17 44.71 99.43
N LEU A 61 -64.85 43.66 98.96
CA LEU A 61 -66.08 43.77 98.18
C LEU A 61 -67.30 43.63 99.11
N PHE A 62 -68.00 44.74 99.33
CA PHE A 62 -69.29 44.77 100.01
C PHE A 62 -70.41 44.60 98.99
N LEU A 63 -71.12 43.49 99.08
CA LEU A 63 -72.29 43.18 98.24
C LEU A 63 -73.37 42.61 99.14
N GLU A 64 -74.63 42.93 98.86
CA GLU A 64 -75.77 42.30 99.52
C GLU A 64 -75.79 40.79 99.24
N ASN A 65 -76.43 40.01 100.12
CA ASN A 65 -76.60 38.58 99.91
C ASN A 65 -77.30 38.32 98.56
N GLY A 66 -76.64 37.56 97.67
CA GLY A 66 -77.10 37.34 96.29
C GLY A 66 -76.59 38.35 95.26
N GLY A 67 -75.89 39.41 95.68
CA GLY A 67 -75.28 40.43 94.81
C GLY A 67 -74.09 39.96 93.96
N GLY A 68 -73.84 38.65 93.90
CA GLY A 68 -72.87 38.08 92.96
C GLY A 68 -71.42 37.97 93.45
N LYS A 69 -71.11 38.18 94.74
CA LYS A 69 -69.74 38.06 95.29
C LYS A 69 -69.07 36.72 94.95
N SER A 70 -69.74 35.60 95.27
CA SER A 70 -69.22 34.27 94.97
C SER A 70 -69.20 33.99 93.46
N VAL A 71 -70.07 34.64 92.69
CA VAL A 71 -70.09 34.50 91.22
C VAL A 71 -68.90 35.23 90.60
N LEU A 72 -68.60 36.44 91.06
CA LEU A 72 -67.43 37.22 90.65
C LEU A 72 -66.14 36.41 90.86
N LEU A 73 -65.96 35.85 92.06
CA LEU A 73 -64.81 34.98 92.33
C LEU A 73 -64.76 33.78 91.38
N LYS A 74 -65.88 33.07 91.20
CA LYS A 74 -65.95 31.94 90.25
C LYS A 74 -65.60 32.34 88.81
N LEU A 75 -65.99 33.54 88.37
CA LEU A 75 -65.69 34.05 87.04
C LEU A 75 -64.19 34.34 86.89
N ILE A 76 -63.56 35.01 87.86
CA ILE A 76 -62.11 35.27 87.88
C ILE A 76 -61.33 33.94 87.85
N PHE A 77 -61.67 33.00 88.74
CA PHE A 77 -61.02 31.68 88.77
C PHE A 77 -61.23 30.88 87.48
N SER A 78 -62.31 31.12 86.74
CA SER A 78 -62.55 30.40 85.48
C SER A 78 -61.55 30.73 84.36
N VAL A 79 -60.83 31.85 84.48
CA VAL A 79 -59.73 32.23 83.58
C VAL A 79 -58.43 31.54 84.00
N MET A 80 -58.13 31.53 85.31
CA MET A 80 -56.86 31.04 85.85
C MET A 80 -56.83 29.52 86.05
N LEU A 81 -57.99 28.90 86.27
CA LEU A 81 -58.13 27.48 86.56
C LEU A 81 -59.19 26.88 85.62
N PRO A 82 -58.88 26.70 84.33
CA PRO A 82 -59.79 26.05 83.39
C PRO A 82 -60.06 24.60 83.81
N GLY A 83 -61.25 24.08 83.48
CA GLY A 83 -61.58 22.67 83.65
C GLY A 83 -62.59 22.32 84.75
N HIS A 84 -63.25 21.17 84.54
CA HIS A 84 -64.45 20.76 85.26
C HIS A 84 -64.24 20.45 86.76
N ARG A 85 -63.00 20.14 87.16
CA ARG A 85 -62.62 19.79 88.54
C ARG A 85 -62.09 20.98 89.35
N ASN A 86 -61.87 22.13 88.71
CA ASN A 86 -61.09 23.23 89.28
C ASN A 86 -61.92 24.46 89.70
N THR A 87 -63.24 24.44 89.50
CA THR A 87 -64.14 25.55 89.88
C THR A 87 -64.44 25.58 91.39
N LEU A 88 -64.45 26.78 92.00
CA LEU A 88 -64.74 26.95 93.44
C LEU A 88 -66.12 26.39 93.83
N GLY A 89 -66.17 25.60 94.90
CA GLY A 89 -67.40 25.12 95.54
C GLY A 89 -67.90 23.73 95.14
N GLY A 90 -67.00 22.79 94.81
CA GLY A 90 -67.23 21.33 94.88
C GLY A 90 -68.30 20.70 93.96
N ALA A 91 -69.15 21.48 93.30
CA ALA A 91 -70.28 20.97 92.54
C ALA A 91 -70.33 21.55 91.12
N SER A 92 -69.99 20.70 90.16
CA SER A 92 -70.35 20.78 88.75
C SER A 92 -69.97 22.06 87.97
N SER A 93 -69.08 21.88 87.00
CA SER A 93 -68.81 22.82 85.88
C SER A 93 -70.03 23.38 85.13
N GLY A 94 -71.24 22.85 85.36
CA GLY A 94 -72.49 23.38 84.80
C GLY A 94 -72.93 24.70 85.42
N VAL A 95 -72.33 25.15 86.54
CA VAL A 95 -72.75 26.38 87.23
C VAL A 95 -72.39 27.64 86.41
N LEU A 96 -71.22 27.69 85.79
CA LEU A 96 -70.80 28.86 84.97
C LEU A 96 -71.68 29.04 83.72
N ARG A 97 -72.19 27.95 83.16
CA ARG A 97 -73.10 27.96 82.00
C ARG A 97 -74.41 28.68 82.30
N LYS A 98 -74.87 28.64 83.57
CA LYS A 98 -76.08 29.34 84.03
C LYS A 98 -75.90 30.86 84.06
N PHE A 99 -74.68 31.36 83.89
CA PHE A 99 -74.36 32.79 83.90
C PHE A 99 -74.24 33.39 82.48
N LEU A 100 -74.54 32.63 81.43
CA LEU A 100 -74.53 33.09 80.05
C LEU A 100 -75.90 32.91 79.38
N LEU A 101 -76.42 34.00 78.80
CA LEU A 101 -77.66 33.98 78.03
C LEU A 101 -77.43 33.43 76.61
N ALA A 102 -78.51 33.02 75.96
CA ALA A 102 -78.46 32.33 74.67
C ALA A 102 -77.77 33.14 73.56
N ASP A 103 -78.09 34.43 73.44
CA ASP A 103 -77.59 35.33 72.39
C ASP A 103 -76.30 36.08 72.75
N ASP A 104 -75.66 35.76 73.88
CA ASP A 104 -74.53 36.49 74.42
C ASP A 104 -73.18 35.79 74.20
N CYS A 105 -72.16 36.60 73.94
CA CYS A 105 -70.77 36.24 74.12
C CYS A 105 -70.27 36.91 75.41
N GLY A 106 -70.00 36.10 76.42
CA GLY A 106 -69.55 36.55 77.73
C GLY A 106 -68.04 36.62 77.79
N HIS A 107 -67.49 37.69 78.36
CA HIS A 107 -66.05 37.85 78.55
C HIS A 107 -65.70 38.10 80.00
N VAL A 108 -64.64 37.43 80.46
CA VAL A 108 -63.94 37.73 81.70
C VAL A 108 -62.50 38.03 81.31
N ALA A 109 -62.04 39.26 81.54
CA ALA A 109 -60.67 39.68 81.24
C ALA A 109 -60.00 40.18 82.52
N LEU A 110 -58.79 39.71 82.76
CA LEU A 110 -57.96 39.99 83.92
C LEU A 110 -56.68 40.64 83.42
N GLU A 111 -56.42 41.86 83.85
CA GLU A 111 -55.14 42.51 83.65
C GLU A 111 -54.27 42.26 84.88
N TRP A 112 -53.03 41.83 84.64
CA TRP A 112 -52.04 41.52 85.64
C TRP A 112 -50.83 42.42 85.45
N GLN A 113 -50.34 43.03 86.52
CA GLN A 113 -49.15 43.87 86.52
C GLN A 113 -47.97 43.13 87.15
N HIS A 114 -46.82 43.14 86.48
CA HIS A 114 -45.60 42.56 87.02
C HIS A 114 -45.06 43.41 88.18
N THR A 115 -44.84 42.78 89.33
CA THR A 115 -44.45 43.45 90.59
C THR A 115 -43.13 44.23 90.53
N LEU A 116 -42.19 43.83 89.67
CA LEU A 116 -40.87 44.47 89.54
C LEU A 116 -40.82 45.50 88.42
N THR A 117 -41.37 45.13 87.25
CA THR A 117 -41.21 45.90 86.01
C THR A 117 -42.43 46.77 85.68
N GLY A 118 -43.57 46.50 86.30
CA GLY A 118 -44.82 47.20 86.00
C GLY A 118 -45.43 46.83 84.65
N GLU A 119 -44.80 45.94 83.86
CA GLU A 119 -45.37 45.44 82.61
C GLU A 119 -46.70 44.73 82.86
N CYS A 120 -47.67 44.97 81.99
CA CYS A 120 -48.99 44.36 82.10
C CYS A 120 -49.14 43.18 81.13
N VAL A 121 -49.92 42.20 81.53
CA VAL A 121 -50.45 41.15 80.65
C VAL A 121 -51.95 41.01 80.89
N VAL A 122 -52.72 40.97 79.82
CA VAL A 122 -54.16 40.68 79.89
C VAL A 122 -54.35 39.22 79.55
N VAL A 123 -55.05 38.50 80.43
CA VAL A 123 -55.54 37.14 80.17
C VAL A 123 -57.06 37.15 80.30
N GLY A 124 -57.74 36.40 79.45
CA GLY A 124 -59.18 36.39 79.46
C GLY A 124 -59.79 35.12 78.92
N LYS A 125 -61.10 35.03 79.13
CA LYS A 125 -61.94 33.94 78.69
C LYS A 125 -63.14 34.49 77.94
N ALA A 126 -63.43 33.89 76.79
CA ALA A 126 -64.64 34.12 76.03
C ALA A 126 -65.53 32.87 76.11
N SER A 127 -66.84 33.06 76.24
CA SER A 127 -67.82 31.98 76.31
C SER A 127 -69.06 32.29 75.48
N GLU A 128 -69.53 31.34 74.67
CA GLU A 128 -70.70 31.48 73.80
C GLU A 128 -71.46 30.16 73.67
N TRP A 129 -72.80 30.22 73.59
CA TRP A 129 -73.62 29.06 73.20
C TRP A 129 -73.61 28.90 71.68
N ARG A 130 -73.13 27.76 71.19
CA ARG A 130 -73.18 27.41 69.75
C ARG A 130 -74.63 27.38 69.28
N GLY A 131 -74.91 28.11 68.20
CA GLY A 131 -76.27 28.25 67.67
C GLY A 131 -77.17 29.17 68.48
N ARG A 132 -76.61 29.91 69.45
CA ARG A 132 -77.32 30.91 70.29
C ARG A 132 -78.52 30.37 71.06
N GLN A 133 -78.40 29.14 71.54
CA GLN A 133 -79.45 28.46 72.29
C GLN A 133 -78.85 27.81 73.54
N VAL A 134 -79.42 28.11 74.71
CA VAL A 134 -79.04 27.44 75.96
C VAL A 134 -79.36 25.96 75.85
N SER A 135 -78.39 25.09 76.18
CA SER A 135 -78.53 23.65 76.06
C SER A 135 -77.93 22.91 77.25
N ASN A 136 -78.49 21.74 77.58
CA ASN A 136 -77.88 20.85 78.57
C ASN A 136 -76.67 20.07 78.00
N ASP A 137 -76.49 20.05 76.68
CA ASP A 137 -75.35 19.40 76.02
C ASP A 137 -74.05 20.21 76.25
N PRO A 138 -73.05 19.65 76.95
CA PRO A 138 -71.74 20.27 77.12
C PRO A 138 -71.05 20.73 75.85
N ARG A 139 -71.24 20.03 74.73
CA ARG A 139 -70.54 20.29 73.48
C ARG A 139 -71.04 21.54 72.76
N LYS A 140 -72.21 22.05 73.15
CA LYS A 140 -72.78 23.29 72.63
C LYS A 140 -72.30 24.54 73.36
N PHE A 141 -71.63 24.39 74.50
CA PHE A 141 -71.00 25.51 75.20
C PHE A 141 -69.56 25.65 74.72
N ALA A 142 -69.24 26.74 74.03
CA ALA A 142 -67.89 27.02 73.54
C ALA A 142 -67.16 27.92 74.55
N GLU A 143 -65.93 27.54 74.87
CA GLU A 143 -65.03 28.28 75.75
C GLU A 143 -63.67 28.39 75.06
N ALA A 144 -63.05 29.57 75.17
CA ALA A 144 -61.68 29.79 74.77
C ALA A 144 -61.05 30.82 75.67
N TRP A 145 -59.73 30.76 75.76
CA TRP A 145 -58.90 31.67 76.51
C TRP A 145 -58.00 32.43 75.56
N TYR A 146 -57.61 33.62 75.99
CA TYR A 146 -56.74 34.48 75.21
C TYR A 146 -55.83 35.27 76.13
N SER A 147 -54.67 35.63 75.62
CA SER A 147 -53.78 36.60 76.27
C SER A 147 -53.24 37.61 75.28
N PHE A 148 -52.83 38.76 75.77
CA PHE A 148 -52.06 39.75 75.03
C PHE A 148 -51.35 40.71 76.00
N ARG A 149 -50.27 41.34 75.56
CA ARG A 149 -49.67 42.48 76.24
C ARG A 149 -50.40 43.76 75.80
N PRO A 150 -50.99 44.54 76.71
CA PRO A 150 -51.69 45.76 76.34
C PRO A 150 -50.70 46.80 75.79
N GLY A 151 -51.14 47.53 74.77
CA GLY A 151 -50.36 48.55 74.09
C GLY A 151 -51.24 49.48 73.25
N PRO A 152 -50.64 50.43 72.50
CA PRO A 152 -51.39 51.33 71.63
C PRO A 152 -52.29 50.55 70.66
N GLY A 153 -53.59 50.82 70.72
CA GLY A 153 -54.60 50.16 69.88
C GLY A 153 -55.30 48.95 70.50
N LEU A 154 -54.76 48.30 71.53
CA LEU A 154 -55.44 47.21 72.25
C LEU A 154 -55.09 47.22 73.75
N SER A 155 -56.07 47.54 74.58
CA SER A 155 -56.00 47.53 76.05
C SER A 155 -57.24 46.87 76.63
N LEU A 156 -57.29 46.75 77.97
CA LEU A 156 -58.48 46.23 78.65
C LEU A 156 -59.74 47.06 78.35
N ASP A 157 -59.60 48.37 78.16
CA ASP A 157 -60.71 49.30 77.89
C ASP A 157 -61.17 49.26 76.41
N SER A 158 -60.24 49.05 75.49
CA SER A 158 -60.49 48.98 74.05
C SER A 158 -60.71 47.56 73.50
N LEU A 159 -60.97 46.57 74.37
CA LEU A 159 -61.27 45.20 73.95
C LEU A 159 -62.39 45.15 72.88
N PRO A 160 -62.21 44.41 71.77
CA PRO A 160 -63.16 44.38 70.65
C PRO A 160 -64.39 43.49 70.93
N VAL A 161 -65.01 43.61 72.11
CA VAL A 161 -66.18 42.81 72.55
C VAL A 161 -67.48 43.19 71.82
N ALA A 162 -67.55 44.39 71.24
CA ALA A 162 -68.62 44.86 70.37
C ALA A 162 -68.04 45.62 69.16
N GLU A 163 -68.89 45.98 68.20
CA GLU A 163 -68.54 46.94 67.15
C GLU A 163 -68.22 48.31 67.80
N SER A 164 -67.06 48.88 67.48
CA SER A 164 -66.69 50.21 67.96
C SER A 164 -67.39 51.27 67.13
N THR A 165 -68.05 52.21 67.78
CA THR A 165 -68.62 53.41 67.16
C THR A 165 -67.83 54.67 67.51
N ALA A 166 -66.72 54.53 68.24
CA ALA A 166 -65.90 55.64 68.73
C ALA A 166 -64.83 56.03 67.69
N VAL A 167 -64.80 57.33 67.33
CA VAL A 167 -63.78 57.93 66.46
C VAL A 167 -62.57 58.47 67.26
N ARG A 168 -62.69 58.52 68.60
CA ARG A 168 -61.64 58.98 69.53
C ARG A 168 -61.28 57.89 70.54
N PRO A 169 -60.07 57.92 71.14
CA PRO A 169 -59.70 57.02 72.23
C PRO A 169 -60.73 57.10 73.38
N PRO A 170 -61.16 55.98 73.96
CA PRO A 170 -62.05 55.98 75.11
C PRO A 170 -61.35 56.57 76.35
N VAL A 171 -62.10 57.28 77.19
CA VAL A 171 -61.63 57.75 78.50
C VAL A 171 -61.36 56.52 79.40
N GLU A 172 -60.30 56.57 80.20
CA GLU A 172 -59.87 55.47 81.08
C GLU A 172 -61.03 54.94 81.95
N GLY A 173 -61.22 53.62 81.97
CA GLY A 173 -62.32 52.96 82.68
C GLY A 173 -63.68 52.98 81.96
N ALA A 174 -63.81 53.63 80.80
CA ALA A 174 -65.01 53.60 79.96
C ALA A 174 -64.79 52.75 78.69
N SER A 175 -65.72 51.84 78.43
CA SER A 175 -65.69 50.98 77.23
C SER A 175 -65.88 51.75 75.92
N GLY A 176 -64.99 51.50 74.95
CA GLY A 176 -65.15 51.94 73.55
C GLY A 176 -66.14 51.09 72.73
N ALA A 177 -66.59 49.96 73.28
CA ALA A 177 -67.39 48.95 72.59
C ALA A 177 -68.91 49.18 72.82
N ARG A 178 -69.50 50.17 72.14
CA ARG A 178 -70.93 50.54 72.31
C ARG A 178 -71.88 50.02 71.21
N GLY A 179 -71.38 49.35 70.18
CA GLY A 179 -72.16 48.85 69.06
C GLY A 179 -72.73 47.43 69.24
N ARG A 180 -73.00 46.74 68.13
CA ARG A 180 -73.49 45.36 68.15
C ARG A 180 -72.45 44.43 68.80
N ARG A 181 -72.90 43.60 69.75
CA ARG A 181 -72.05 42.58 70.39
C ARG A 181 -71.45 41.64 69.35
N ARG A 182 -70.15 41.35 69.46
CA ARG A 182 -69.49 40.37 68.60
C ARG A 182 -69.79 38.96 69.09
N THR A 183 -69.83 38.02 68.16
CA THR A 183 -69.74 36.59 68.50
C THR A 183 -68.34 36.26 68.94
N MET A 184 -68.14 35.11 69.59
CA MET A 184 -66.83 34.61 70.01
C MET A 184 -65.88 34.50 68.81
N LYS A 185 -66.38 34.04 67.66
CA LYS A 185 -65.63 34.03 66.40
C LYS A 185 -65.25 35.46 65.96
N GLY A 186 -66.20 36.39 65.96
CA GLY A 186 -65.93 37.78 65.55
C GLY A 186 -64.98 38.51 66.49
N PHE A 187 -64.96 38.15 67.78
CA PHE A 187 -63.97 38.62 68.76
C PHE A 187 -62.59 38.03 68.46
N ARG A 188 -62.49 36.70 68.28
CA ARG A 188 -61.24 36.02 67.90
C ARG A 188 -60.62 36.64 66.66
N ASP A 189 -61.41 36.82 65.60
CA ASP A 189 -60.93 37.36 64.32
C ASP A 189 -60.37 38.79 64.53
N ALA A 190 -61.04 39.63 65.33
CA ALA A 190 -60.59 40.99 65.65
C ALA A 190 -59.32 41.04 66.51
N LEU A 191 -59.23 40.14 67.49
CA LEU A 191 -58.10 40.03 68.40
C LEU A 191 -56.86 39.55 67.65
N MET A 192 -57.00 38.51 66.84
CA MET A 192 -55.92 37.97 66.01
C MET A 192 -55.47 38.97 64.94
N GLU A 193 -56.39 39.75 64.36
CA GLU A 193 -56.03 40.81 63.41
C GLU A 193 -55.25 41.95 64.08
N SER A 194 -55.60 42.30 65.32
CA SER A 194 -54.83 43.25 66.13
C SER A 194 -53.42 42.75 66.39
N GLY A 195 -53.26 41.46 66.73
CA GLY A 195 -51.93 40.84 66.91
C GLY A 195 -51.10 40.76 65.62
N ARG A 196 -51.74 40.59 64.45
CA ARG A 196 -51.05 40.67 63.15
C ARG A 196 -50.59 42.07 62.82
N THR A 197 -51.43 43.07 63.11
CA THR A 197 -51.14 44.48 62.85
C THR A 197 -50.05 45.00 63.80
N TYR A 198 -50.06 44.52 65.05
CA TYR A 198 -49.18 44.95 66.11
C TYR A 198 -48.55 43.73 66.81
N PRO A 199 -47.41 43.22 66.30
CA PRO A 199 -46.77 42.02 66.85
C PRO A 199 -46.35 42.13 68.32
N HIS A 200 -46.10 43.35 68.81
CA HIS A 200 -45.74 43.61 70.21
C HIS A 200 -46.85 43.27 71.21
N LEU A 201 -48.09 43.08 70.75
CA LEU A 201 -49.21 42.68 71.60
C LEU A 201 -49.14 41.20 72.01
N GLU A 202 -48.30 40.37 71.37
CA GLU A 202 -48.12 38.95 71.73
C GLU A 202 -49.46 38.19 71.92
N VAL A 203 -50.37 38.36 70.97
CA VAL A 203 -51.73 37.78 71.07
C VAL A 203 -51.68 36.25 70.99
N HIS A 204 -52.28 35.59 71.98
CA HIS A 204 -52.47 34.14 72.03
C HIS A 204 -53.98 33.82 72.08
N TRP A 205 -54.41 32.75 71.40
CA TRP A 205 -55.75 32.17 71.51
C TRP A 205 -55.71 30.64 71.68
N GLU A 206 -56.39 30.10 72.68
CA GLU A 206 -56.40 28.66 72.98
C GLU A 206 -57.80 28.16 73.38
N GLU A 207 -58.15 26.95 72.95
CA GLU A 207 -59.44 26.28 73.22
C GLU A 207 -59.26 25.03 74.11
N ILE A 208 -58.03 24.54 74.28
CA ILE A 208 -57.68 23.36 75.08
C ILE A 208 -57.18 23.79 76.47
N HIS A 209 -57.82 23.28 77.53
CA HIS A 209 -57.51 23.63 78.93
C HIS A 209 -56.04 23.37 79.32
N ASP A 210 -55.49 22.22 78.96
CA ASP A 210 -54.13 21.83 79.38
C ASP A 210 -53.08 22.74 78.75
N ARG A 211 -53.26 23.08 77.47
CA ARG A 211 -52.39 24.04 76.76
C ARG A 211 -52.51 25.45 77.30
N TRP A 212 -53.69 25.86 77.74
CA TRP A 212 -53.86 27.15 78.40
C TRP A 212 -53.11 27.20 79.74
N ASN A 213 -53.11 26.12 80.52
CA ASN A 213 -52.33 26.05 81.77
C ASN A 213 -50.81 26.12 81.51
N GLU A 214 -50.33 25.44 80.48
CA GLU A 214 -48.93 25.55 80.03
C GLU A 214 -48.60 27.00 79.66
N HIS A 215 -49.45 27.65 78.85
CA HIS A 215 -49.27 29.04 78.43
C HIS A 215 -49.31 30.05 79.60
N LEU A 216 -50.21 29.87 80.57
CA LEU A 216 -50.22 30.70 81.78
C LEU A 216 -48.88 30.59 82.55
N THR A 217 -48.32 29.39 82.62
CA THR A 217 -47.01 29.15 83.24
C THR A 217 -45.89 29.85 82.47
N GLU A 218 -45.92 29.82 81.13
CA GLU A 218 -44.97 30.56 80.27
C GLU A 218 -45.05 32.08 80.47
N LEU A 219 -46.25 32.63 80.69
CA LEU A 219 -46.45 34.04 81.01
C LEU A 219 -45.97 34.42 82.43
N GLY A 220 -45.62 33.45 83.27
CA GLY A 220 -45.24 33.65 84.67
C GLY A 220 -46.43 33.82 85.62
N LEU A 221 -47.62 33.39 85.20
CA LEU A 221 -48.85 33.32 85.99
C LEU A 221 -49.08 31.87 86.44
N ASP A 222 -48.58 31.51 87.62
CA ASP A 222 -48.67 30.13 88.14
C ASP A 222 -50.10 29.76 88.58
N PRO A 223 -50.80 28.84 87.89
CA PRO A 223 -52.14 28.40 88.27
C PRO A 223 -52.17 27.64 89.61
N GLU A 224 -51.09 26.99 90.02
CA GLU A 224 -51.05 26.15 91.24
C GLU A 224 -51.23 26.98 92.53
N LEU A 225 -50.79 28.25 92.54
CA LEU A 225 -51.02 29.17 93.66
C LEU A 225 -52.52 29.40 93.93
N PHE A 226 -53.35 29.43 92.88
CA PHE A 226 -54.80 29.59 93.01
C PHE A 226 -55.49 28.28 93.43
N ARG A 227 -54.87 27.12 93.16
CA ARG A 227 -55.38 25.81 93.61
C ARG A 227 -55.33 25.67 95.13
N TYR A 228 -54.22 26.08 95.76
CA TYR A 228 -54.07 26.08 97.22
C TYR A 228 -55.06 27.03 97.91
N GLN A 229 -55.24 28.23 97.36
CA GLN A 229 -56.18 29.20 97.93
C GLN A 229 -57.64 28.71 97.84
N ARG A 230 -57.99 27.93 96.81
CA ARG A 230 -59.30 27.29 96.71
C ARG A 230 -59.52 26.22 97.78
N GLU A 231 -58.54 25.36 97.99
CA GLU A 231 -58.61 24.25 98.95
C GLU A 231 -58.82 24.81 100.37
N MET A 232 -58.10 25.88 100.70
CA MET A 232 -58.25 26.61 101.98
C MET A 232 -59.60 27.33 102.14
N ASN A 233 -60.24 27.77 101.05
CA ASN A 233 -61.57 28.43 101.07
C ASN A 233 -62.75 27.42 101.05
N ALA A 234 -62.51 26.15 100.73
CA ALA A 234 -63.54 25.11 100.75
C ALA A 234 -63.89 24.65 102.19
N ASP A 235 -63.02 24.95 103.15
CA ASP A 235 -63.10 24.48 104.54
C ASP A 235 -63.88 25.42 105.50
N GLU A 236 -64.42 26.54 105.03
CA GLU A 236 -65.10 27.53 105.90
C GLU A 236 -66.55 27.15 106.28
N GLY A 237 -67.13 26.06 105.75
CA GLY A 237 -68.59 25.85 105.76
C GLY A 237 -69.20 24.68 106.56
N GLU A 238 -68.53 23.53 106.76
CA GLU A 238 -69.20 22.30 107.26
C GLU A 238 -68.27 21.39 108.08
N ALA A 239 -67.74 21.87 109.20
CA ALA A 239 -66.89 21.06 110.09
C ALA A 239 -67.66 19.99 110.91
N ALA A 240 -69.00 20.07 111.00
CA ALA A 240 -69.78 19.22 111.90
C ALA A 240 -70.07 17.81 111.34
N GLY A 241 -69.99 17.59 110.02
CA GLY A 241 -70.27 16.29 109.40
C GLY A 241 -69.14 15.27 109.50
N LEU A 242 -67.91 15.72 109.80
CA LEU A 242 -66.70 14.90 109.75
C LEU A 242 -66.55 13.92 110.93
N PHE A 243 -67.29 14.09 112.03
CA PHE A 243 -67.14 13.28 113.24
C PHE A 243 -68.22 12.19 113.42
N ALA A 244 -69.13 12.01 112.45
CA ALA A 244 -70.20 11.01 112.51
C ALA A 244 -69.76 9.65 111.92
N VAL A 245 -68.70 9.05 112.44
CA VAL A 245 -68.21 7.73 111.99
C VAL A 245 -68.78 6.60 112.85
N LYS A 246 -69.32 5.53 112.22
CA LYS A 246 -70.04 4.43 112.90
C LYS A 246 -69.17 3.25 113.30
N LYS A 247 -67.92 3.16 112.82
CA LYS A 247 -66.98 2.08 113.13
C LYS A 247 -65.60 2.65 113.42
N ASP A 248 -64.91 2.07 114.39
CA ASP A 248 -63.60 2.51 114.85
C ASP A 248 -62.52 2.45 113.75
N ALA A 249 -62.66 1.52 112.80
CA ALA A 249 -61.78 1.43 111.62
C ALA A 249 -61.88 2.66 110.72
N ASP A 250 -63.09 3.19 110.51
CA ASP A 250 -63.33 4.36 109.66
C ASP A 250 -62.78 5.65 110.31
N PHE A 251 -62.82 5.71 111.64
CA PHE A 251 -62.18 6.79 112.41
C PHE A 251 -60.64 6.72 112.32
N THR A 252 -60.09 5.51 112.34
CA THR A 252 -58.64 5.31 112.17
C THR A 252 -58.17 5.71 110.77
N ASP A 253 -58.96 5.38 109.74
CA ASP A 253 -58.68 5.78 108.35
C ASP A 253 -58.81 7.29 108.15
N LEU A 254 -59.78 7.94 108.81
CA LEU A 254 -59.93 9.40 108.85
C LEU A 254 -58.71 10.07 109.51
N LEU A 255 -58.25 9.55 110.66
CA LEU A 255 -57.06 10.04 111.36
C LEU A 255 -55.79 9.84 110.53
N LEU A 256 -55.61 8.67 109.92
CA LEU A 256 -54.48 8.40 109.05
C LEU A 256 -54.51 9.34 107.84
N ARG A 257 -55.66 9.59 107.23
CA ARG A 257 -55.77 10.49 106.08
C ARG A 257 -55.60 11.97 106.45
N ALA A 258 -55.87 12.35 107.70
CA ALA A 258 -55.68 13.71 108.20
C ALA A 258 -54.25 13.99 108.71
N VAL A 259 -53.54 12.95 109.18
CA VAL A 259 -52.18 13.06 109.75
C VAL A 259 -51.09 12.63 108.75
N THR A 260 -51.43 11.78 107.79
CA THR A 260 -50.50 11.35 106.74
C THR A 260 -50.67 12.23 105.52
N ASP A 261 -49.62 12.93 105.13
CA ASP A 261 -49.60 13.65 103.88
C ASP A 261 -49.69 12.63 102.73
N THR A 262 -50.85 12.56 102.05
CA THR A 262 -51.07 11.59 100.97
C THR A 262 -50.07 11.77 99.83
N ARG A 263 -49.38 12.92 99.75
CA ARG A 263 -48.29 13.17 98.80
C ARG A 263 -47.13 12.18 98.93
N ASP A 264 -46.81 11.72 100.14
CA ASP A 264 -45.70 10.77 100.36
C ASP A 264 -46.10 9.31 100.08
N THR A 265 -47.38 8.97 100.28
CA THR A 265 -47.87 7.60 100.06
C THR A 265 -48.31 7.34 98.61
N ASP A 266 -48.89 8.35 97.95
CA ASP A 266 -49.29 8.25 96.54
C ASP A 266 -48.05 8.17 95.64
N GLY A 267 -47.01 8.96 95.95
CA GLY A 267 -45.73 8.88 95.25
C GLY A 267 -45.10 7.48 95.36
N LEU A 268 -45.16 6.83 96.52
CA LEU A 268 -44.68 5.46 96.71
C LEU A 268 -45.55 4.43 95.97
N ALA A 269 -46.87 4.58 96.01
CA ALA A 269 -47.80 3.70 95.30
C ALA A 269 -47.63 3.81 93.78
N ASP A 270 -47.44 5.01 93.24
CA ASP A 270 -47.13 5.26 91.84
C ASP A 270 -45.74 4.73 91.46
N LEU A 271 -44.76 4.83 92.36
CA LEU A 271 -43.43 4.25 92.15
C LEU A 271 -43.52 2.72 92.06
N VAL A 272 -44.20 2.07 93.01
CA VAL A 272 -44.37 0.61 93.07
C VAL A 272 -45.25 0.11 91.93
N GLY A 273 -46.36 0.79 91.63
CA GLY A 273 -47.22 0.49 90.48
C GLY A 273 -46.50 0.72 89.15
N GLY A 274 -45.68 1.75 89.07
CA GLY A 274 -44.80 2.03 87.94
C GLY A 274 -43.73 0.96 87.75
N PHE A 275 -43.09 0.49 88.83
CA PHE A 275 -42.16 -0.64 88.79
C PHE A 275 -42.88 -1.93 88.43
N GLY A 276 -44.07 -2.19 88.98
CA GLY A 276 -44.90 -3.35 88.65
C GLY A 276 -45.29 -3.41 87.17
N ASN A 277 -45.74 -2.28 86.60
CA ASN A 277 -46.04 -2.18 85.17
C ASN A 277 -44.78 -2.33 84.30
N LYS A 278 -43.66 -1.73 84.69
CA LYS A 278 -42.38 -1.86 83.96
C LYS A 278 -41.85 -3.30 84.01
N LEU A 279 -41.94 -3.98 85.15
CA LEU A 279 -41.56 -5.39 85.32
C LEU A 279 -42.50 -6.31 84.54
N GLY A 280 -43.81 -6.07 84.59
CA GLY A 280 -44.82 -6.84 83.86
C GLY A 280 -44.63 -6.76 82.34
N ARG A 281 -44.18 -5.62 81.83
CA ARG A 281 -43.89 -5.41 80.39
C ARG A 281 -42.44 -5.69 80.00
N ARG A 282 -41.57 -6.06 80.94
CA ARG A 282 -40.13 -6.23 80.65
C ARG A 282 -39.87 -7.32 79.61
N SER A 283 -40.57 -8.44 79.70
CA SER A 283 -40.44 -9.54 78.72
C SER A 283 -40.89 -9.10 77.32
N GLU A 284 -42.00 -8.38 77.23
CA GLU A 284 -42.50 -7.81 75.97
C GLU A 284 -41.52 -6.80 75.37
N LEU A 285 -41.01 -5.87 76.18
CA LEU A 285 -40.05 -4.85 75.73
C LEU A 285 -38.70 -5.44 75.31
N ILE A 286 -38.23 -6.50 75.98
CA ILE A 286 -37.03 -7.24 75.56
C ILE A 286 -37.29 -7.95 74.24
N ALA A 287 -38.44 -8.61 74.09
CA ALA A 287 -38.81 -9.28 72.84
C ALA A 287 -38.94 -8.28 71.68
N GLU A 288 -39.53 -7.11 71.92
CA GLU A 288 -39.65 -6.03 70.94
C GLU A 288 -38.28 -5.44 70.58
N ARG A 289 -37.40 -5.21 71.57
CA ARG A 289 -36.00 -4.79 71.32
C ARG A 289 -35.26 -5.82 70.48
N ASP A 290 -35.33 -7.10 70.83
CA ASP A 290 -34.62 -8.17 70.13
C ASP A 290 -35.16 -8.37 68.72
N PHE A 291 -36.47 -8.27 68.54
CA PHE A 291 -37.11 -8.26 67.22
C PHE A 291 -36.64 -7.07 66.38
N THR A 292 -36.61 -5.87 66.97
CA THR A 292 -36.21 -4.64 66.26
C THR A 292 -34.73 -4.69 65.90
N ALA A 293 -33.86 -5.12 66.83
CA ALA A 293 -32.44 -5.31 66.58
C ALA A 293 -32.19 -6.35 65.47
N GLY A 294 -32.86 -7.51 65.54
CA GLY A 294 -32.77 -8.53 64.50
C GLY A 294 -33.30 -8.04 63.15
N SER A 295 -34.36 -7.24 63.14
CA SER A 295 -34.92 -6.63 61.92
C SER A 295 -33.95 -5.63 61.31
N VAL A 296 -33.29 -4.80 62.14
CA VAL A 296 -32.26 -3.85 61.68
C VAL A 296 -31.07 -4.59 61.07
N ASP A 297 -30.60 -5.68 61.67
CA ASP A 297 -29.52 -6.50 61.11
C ASP A 297 -29.89 -7.10 59.73
N LEU A 298 -31.12 -7.62 59.61
CA LEU A 298 -31.61 -8.16 58.34
C LEU A 298 -31.78 -7.07 57.27
N LEU A 299 -32.30 -5.90 57.65
CA LEU A 299 -32.41 -4.75 56.75
C LEU A 299 -31.02 -4.24 56.33
N GLY A 300 -30.04 -4.23 57.24
CA GLY A 300 -28.65 -3.90 56.93
C GLY A 300 -28.08 -4.81 55.83
N ARG A 301 -28.29 -6.13 55.94
CA ARG A 301 -27.88 -7.08 54.88
C ARG A 301 -28.56 -6.82 53.54
N ILE A 302 -29.82 -6.39 53.55
CA ILE A 302 -30.56 -6.04 52.32
C ILE A 302 -29.97 -4.76 51.70
N VAL A 303 -29.65 -3.75 52.52
CA VAL A 303 -29.00 -2.51 52.07
C VAL A 303 -27.63 -2.82 51.45
N ASP A 304 -26.80 -3.61 52.12
CA ASP A 304 -25.48 -4.01 51.61
C ASP A 304 -25.58 -4.76 50.27
N ALA A 305 -26.55 -5.67 50.15
CA ALA A 305 -26.81 -6.40 48.92
C ALA A 305 -27.34 -5.49 47.79
N ALA A 306 -28.19 -4.51 48.11
CA ALA A 306 -28.68 -3.53 47.17
C ALA A 306 -27.54 -2.63 46.66
N ASP A 307 -26.66 -2.20 47.54
CA ASP A 307 -25.47 -1.42 47.21
C ASP A 307 -24.48 -2.21 46.34
N ALA A 308 -24.20 -3.47 46.69
CA ALA A 308 -23.37 -4.35 45.89
C ALA A 308 -23.96 -4.56 44.49
N ARG A 309 -25.28 -4.75 44.40
CA ARG A 309 -26.00 -4.86 43.12
C ARG A 309 -25.93 -3.57 42.32
N SER A 310 -26.07 -2.41 42.96
CA SER A 310 -25.97 -1.10 42.30
C SER A 310 -24.58 -0.90 41.70
N ARG A 311 -23.51 -1.14 42.50
CA ARG A 311 -22.12 -1.08 42.03
C ARG A 311 -21.85 -2.03 40.86
N ALA A 312 -22.34 -3.27 40.95
CA ALA A 312 -22.19 -4.25 39.87
C ALA A 312 -22.87 -3.79 38.56
N ARG A 313 -24.05 -3.17 38.66
CA ARG A 313 -24.76 -2.60 37.51
C ARG A 313 -24.02 -1.42 36.89
N ASP A 314 -23.46 -0.54 37.71
CA ASP A 314 -22.68 0.61 37.22
C ASP A 314 -21.41 0.15 36.49
N VAL A 315 -20.71 -0.84 37.04
CA VAL A 315 -19.54 -1.45 36.39
C VAL A 315 -19.92 -2.11 35.07
N HIS A 316 -21.02 -2.88 35.06
CA HIS A 316 -21.51 -3.55 33.86
C HIS A 316 -21.92 -2.54 32.77
N ALA A 317 -22.72 -1.54 33.11
CA ALA A 317 -23.12 -0.48 32.19
C ALA A 317 -21.91 0.33 31.66
N GLY A 318 -20.91 0.56 32.53
CA GLY A 318 -19.63 1.16 32.13
C GLY A 318 -18.86 0.28 31.14
N ALA A 319 -18.81 -1.03 31.37
CA ALA A 319 -18.17 -1.99 30.47
C ALA A 319 -18.89 -2.04 29.12
N GLU A 320 -20.22 -2.13 29.09
CA GLU A 320 -21.01 -2.12 27.86
C GLU A 320 -20.76 -0.85 27.02
N ARG A 321 -20.74 0.33 27.66
CA ARG A 321 -20.44 1.60 26.96
C ARG A 321 -19.05 1.58 26.34
N ARG A 322 -18.04 1.11 27.07
CA ARG A 322 -16.65 0.99 26.56
C ARG A 322 -16.57 0.01 25.40
N THR A 323 -17.20 -1.16 25.52
CA THR A 323 -17.23 -2.18 24.46
C THR A 323 -17.92 -1.66 23.20
N ARG A 324 -19.07 -0.99 23.34
CA ARG A 324 -19.78 -0.38 22.21
C ARG A 324 -18.94 0.70 21.52
N THR A 325 -18.28 1.55 22.30
CA THR A 325 -17.38 2.59 21.77
C THR A 325 -16.18 1.97 21.04
N LEU A 326 -15.58 0.92 21.61
CA LEU A 326 -14.47 0.19 20.99
C LEU A 326 -14.90 -0.45 19.67
N ALA A 327 -16.05 -1.14 19.65
CA ALA A 327 -16.59 -1.76 18.45
C ALA A 327 -16.81 -0.73 17.33
N GLN A 328 -17.43 0.41 17.63
CA GLN A 328 -17.61 1.50 16.67
C GLN A 328 -16.28 2.03 16.12
N ARG A 329 -15.27 2.21 16.99
CA ARG A 329 -13.92 2.65 16.56
C ARG A 329 -13.24 1.61 15.68
N LEU A 330 -13.36 0.33 16.00
CA LEU A 330 -12.80 -0.77 15.20
C LEU A 330 -13.47 -0.86 13.83
N SER A 331 -14.81 -0.80 13.76
CA SER A 331 -15.54 -0.79 12.49
C SER A 331 -15.20 0.44 11.63
N ALA A 332 -15.10 1.62 12.25
CA ALA A 332 -14.66 2.82 11.53
C ALA A 332 -13.22 2.70 11.01
N ARG A 333 -12.33 2.07 11.78
CA ARG A 333 -10.95 1.80 11.35
C ARG A 333 -10.90 0.79 10.22
N GLU A 334 -11.67 -0.29 10.32
CA GLU A 334 -11.79 -1.33 9.29
C GLU A 334 -12.20 -0.74 7.93
N VAL A 335 -13.21 0.14 7.90
CA VAL A 335 -13.63 0.81 6.66
C VAL A 335 -12.50 1.66 6.06
N ARG A 336 -11.78 2.42 6.89
CA ARG A 336 -10.65 3.25 6.44
C ARG A 336 -9.48 2.41 5.90
N GLU A 337 -9.15 1.32 6.59
CA GLU A 337 -8.07 0.44 6.15
C GLU A 337 -8.44 -0.34 4.89
N ARG A 338 -9.71 -0.74 4.72
CA ARG A 338 -10.19 -1.32 3.45
C ARG A 338 -10.09 -0.33 2.29
N ALA A 339 -10.47 0.93 2.50
CA ALA A 339 -10.36 1.97 1.47
C ALA A 339 -8.89 2.20 1.07
N ARG A 340 -7.98 2.29 2.05
CA ARG A 340 -6.53 2.39 1.80
C ARG A 340 -6.00 1.17 1.06
N ALA A 341 -6.37 -0.04 1.48
CA ALA A 341 -5.95 -1.27 0.81
C ALA A 341 -6.41 -1.31 -0.65
N ALA A 342 -7.64 -0.85 -0.93
CA ALA A 342 -8.16 -0.74 -2.29
C ALA A 342 -7.39 0.30 -3.12
N GLU A 343 -7.07 1.45 -2.55
CA GLU A 343 -6.24 2.49 -3.19
C GLU A 343 -4.84 1.97 -3.51
N LEU A 344 -4.17 1.33 -2.54
CA LEU A 344 -2.86 0.70 -2.78
C LEU A 344 -2.93 -0.39 -3.85
N ALA A 345 -3.99 -1.21 -3.86
CA ALA A 345 -4.18 -2.22 -4.89
C ALA A 345 -4.35 -1.59 -6.29
N GLN A 346 -5.07 -0.47 -6.40
CA GLN A 346 -5.16 0.29 -7.65
C GLN A 346 -3.81 0.87 -8.07
N GLN A 347 -3.03 1.42 -7.13
CA GLN A 347 -1.69 1.94 -7.41
C GLN A 347 -0.74 0.83 -7.90
N VAL A 348 -0.77 -0.35 -7.29
CA VAL A 348 0.02 -1.51 -7.72
C VAL A 348 -0.36 -1.94 -9.13
N THR A 349 -1.65 -2.03 -9.43
CA THR A 349 -2.12 -2.38 -10.79
C THR A 349 -1.72 -1.32 -11.82
N ALA A 350 -1.87 -0.03 -11.50
CA ALA A 350 -1.44 1.06 -12.37
C ALA A 350 0.08 1.04 -12.61
N ALA A 351 0.86 0.79 -11.56
CA ALA A 351 2.31 0.65 -11.67
C ALA A 351 2.71 -0.56 -12.54
N ALA A 352 2.02 -1.70 -12.39
CA ALA A 352 2.25 -2.87 -13.24
C ALA A 352 1.97 -2.55 -14.72
N HIS A 353 0.85 -1.89 -15.03
CA HIS A 353 0.55 -1.46 -16.40
C HIS A 353 1.58 -0.46 -16.94
N ALA A 354 2.06 0.47 -16.10
CA ALA A 354 3.10 1.43 -16.50
C ALA A 354 4.43 0.72 -16.82
N VAL A 355 4.81 -0.29 -16.02
CA VAL A 355 6.01 -1.10 -16.28
C VAL A 355 5.86 -1.87 -17.59
N THR A 356 4.75 -2.59 -17.79
CA THR A 356 4.50 -3.31 -19.06
C THR A 356 4.52 -2.36 -20.26
N GLY A 357 3.86 -1.20 -20.15
CA GLY A 357 3.87 -0.19 -21.22
C GLY A 357 5.27 0.37 -21.51
N ALA A 358 6.12 0.52 -20.49
CA ALA A 358 7.51 0.94 -20.65
C ALA A 358 8.37 -0.17 -21.28
N GLU A 359 8.15 -1.44 -20.93
CA GLU A 359 8.81 -2.60 -21.55
C GLU A 359 8.44 -2.72 -23.03
N ASP A 360 7.15 -2.64 -23.37
CA ASP A 360 6.66 -2.66 -24.75
C ASP A 360 7.24 -1.48 -25.57
N ALA A 361 7.33 -0.29 -24.98
CA ALA A 361 7.92 0.88 -25.63
C ALA A 361 9.44 0.69 -25.86
N ARG A 362 10.14 0.10 -24.89
CA ARG A 362 11.57 -0.24 -25.00
C ARG A 362 11.79 -1.30 -26.07
N GLU A 363 10.98 -2.36 -26.11
CA GLU A 363 11.08 -3.42 -27.12
C GLU A 363 10.84 -2.87 -28.52
N ARG A 364 9.78 -2.07 -28.72
CA ARG A 364 9.53 -1.38 -29.99
C ARG A 364 10.70 -0.49 -30.40
N SER A 365 11.26 0.27 -29.46
CA SER A 365 12.42 1.13 -29.73
C SER A 365 13.65 0.31 -30.11
N ALA A 366 13.88 -0.84 -29.46
CA ALA A 366 14.97 -1.76 -29.79
C ALA A 366 14.80 -2.38 -31.19
N LEU A 367 13.58 -2.78 -31.56
CA LEU A 367 13.26 -3.28 -32.91
C LEU A 367 13.51 -2.20 -33.98
N VAL A 368 13.06 -0.97 -33.74
CA VAL A 368 13.32 0.15 -34.65
C VAL A 368 14.81 0.42 -34.78
N ALA A 369 15.57 0.43 -33.67
CA ALA A 369 17.01 0.62 -33.70
C ALA A 369 17.73 -0.50 -34.47
N ALA A 370 17.32 -1.76 -34.29
CA ALA A 370 17.85 -2.90 -35.01
C ALA A 370 17.58 -2.80 -36.53
N GLU A 371 16.36 -2.43 -36.93
CA GLU A 371 15.99 -2.22 -38.33
C GLU A 371 16.79 -1.06 -38.96
N LEU A 372 16.95 0.05 -38.23
CA LEU A 372 17.79 1.16 -38.69
C LEU A 372 19.26 0.75 -38.86
N ALA A 373 19.80 -0.03 -37.92
CA ALA A 373 21.15 -0.55 -38.01
C ALA A 373 21.32 -1.50 -39.20
N TYR A 374 20.36 -2.39 -39.44
CA TYR A 374 20.33 -3.28 -40.60
C TYR A 374 20.31 -2.51 -41.92
N ARG A 375 19.42 -1.52 -42.05
CA ARG A 375 19.36 -0.66 -43.25
C ARG A 375 20.64 0.11 -43.48
N HIS A 376 21.21 0.70 -42.42
CA HIS A 376 22.47 1.42 -42.51
C HIS A 376 23.61 0.50 -42.97
N ALA A 377 23.74 -0.69 -42.38
CA ALA A 377 24.73 -1.69 -42.80
C ALA A 377 24.52 -2.14 -44.25
N SER A 378 23.27 -2.33 -44.68
CA SER A 378 22.92 -2.75 -46.04
C SER A 378 23.27 -1.67 -47.08
N LEU A 379 22.97 -0.40 -46.78
CA LEU A 379 23.35 0.73 -47.63
C LEU A 379 24.87 0.93 -47.66
N ALA A 380 25.55 0.78 -46.53
CA ALA A 380 27.00 0.84 -46.46
C ALA A 380 27.65 -0.27 -47.30
N LEU A 381 27.11 -1.50 -47.25
CA LEU A 381 27.54 -2.61 -48.09
C LEU A 381 27.34 -2.31 -49.57
N ALA A 382 26.14 -1.87 -49.97
CA ALA A 382 25.87 -1.51 -51.37
C ALA A 382 26.79 -0.38 -51.87
N GLY A 383 27.08 0.61 -51.01
CA GLY A 383 28.06 1.66 -51.28
C GLY A 383 29.48 1.10 -51.48
N ALA A 384 29.91 0.21 -50.59
CA ALA A 384 31.22 -0.45 -50.66
C ALA A 384 31.35 -1.35 -51.89
N GLU A 385 30.32 -2.10 -52.26
CA GLU A 385 30.28 -2.93 -53.47
C GLU A 385 30.38 -2.08 -54.74
N LYS A 386 29.65 -0.96 -54.79
CA LYS A 386 29.73 -0.02 -55.91
C LYS A 386 31.14 0.58 -56.03
N ALA A 387 31.74 0.97 -54.91
CA ALA A 387 33.11 1.48 -54.88
C ALA A 387 34.11 0.40 -55.33
N ALA A 388 33.97 -0.84 -54.86
CA ALA A 388 34.82 -1.96 -55.24
C ALA A 388 34.69 -2.29 -56.75
N ALA A 389 33.47 -2.23 -57.30
CA ALA A 389 33.25 -2.41 -58.73
C ALA A 389 33.89 -1.28 -59.57
N ALA A 390 33.81 -0.03 -59.11
CA ALA A 390 34.49 1.09 -59.75
C ALA A 390 36.01 0.91 -59.72
N GLN A 391 36.58 0.53 -58.56
CA GLN A 391 38.02 0.25 -58.43
C GLN A 391 38.48 -0.93 -59.29
N LYS A 392 37.66 -1.98 -59.44
CA LYS A 392 37.97 -3.09 -60.36
C LYS A 392 37.98 -2.63 -61.83
N ARG A 393 37.08 -1.74 -62.23
CA ARG A 393 37.06 -1.15 -63.58
C ARG A 393 38.28 -0.28 -63.81
N GLU A 394 38.59 0.61 -62.88
CA GLU A 394 39.78 1.47 -62.93
C GLU A 394 41.07 0.64 -63.04
N LEU A 395 41.17 -0.46 -62.28
CA LEU A 395 42.28 -1.40 -62.39
C LEU A 395 42.33 -2.10 -63.76
N ALA A 396 41.18 -2.50 -64.32
CA ALA A 396 41.11 -3.12 -65.63
C ALA A 396 41.53 -2.14 -66.74
N ASP A 397 41.04 -0.90 -66.69
CA ASP A 397 41.39 0.17 -67.61
C ASP A 397 42.88 0.49 -67.52
N ALA A 398 43.43 0.58 -66.30
CA ALA A 398 44.87 0.77 -66.08
C ALA A 398 45.71 -0.40 -66.64
N ARG A 399 45.26 -1.65 -66.46
CA ARG A 399 45.91 -2.84 -67.05
C ARG A 399 45.85 -2.84 -68.57
N GLN A 400 44.72 -2.45 -69.15
CA GLN A 400 44.56 -2.31 -70.60
C GLN A 400 45.45 -1.19 -71.15
N LEU A 401 45.53 -0.05 -70.47
CA LEU A 401 46.44 1.03 -70.84
C LEU A 401 47.89 0.55 -70.78
N TYR A 402 48.27 -0.15 -69.73
CA TYR A 402 49.61 -0.73 -69.59
C TYR A 402 49.93 -1.72 -70.70
N SER A 403 49.02 -2.64 -71.04
CA SER A 403 49.23 -3.58 -72.14
C SER A 403 49.30 -2.89 -73.50
N ALA A 404 48.51 -1.82 -73.71
CA ALA A 404 48.61 -0.98 -74.89
C ALA A 404 49.99 -0.29 -74.99
N TRP A 405 50.54 0.22 -73.88
CA TRP A 405 51.89 0.77 -73.83
C TRP A 405 52.97 -0.27 -74.14
N GLN A 406 52.85 -1.49 -73.61
CA GLN A 406 53.77 -2.58 -73.96
C GLN A 406 53.70 -2.94 -75.45
N ALA A 407 52.50 -2.96 -76.03
CA ALA A 407 52.30 -3.24 -77.45
C ALA A 407 52.78 -2.10 -78.37
N ALA A 408 52.79 -0.85 -77.88
CA ALA A 408 53.19 0.31 -78.67
C ALA A 408 54.61 0.17 -79.24
N GLU A 409 55.57 -0.36 -78.46
CA GLU A 409 56.94 -0.59 -78.94
C GLU A 409 56.99 -1.64 -80.07
N ALA A 410 56.23 -2.72 -79.95
CA ALA A 410 56.13 -3.74 -80.99
C ALA A 410 55.49 -3.17 -82.27
N VAL A 411 54.44 -2.35 -82.14
CA VAL A 411 53.80 -1.67 -83.27
C VAL A 411 54.75 -0.67 -83.94
N LEU A 412 55.52 0.11 -83.17
CA LEU A 412 56.53 1.01 -83.71
C LEU A 412 57.65 0.25 -84.43
N ARG A 413 58.13 -0.86 -83.85
CA ARG A 413 59.10 -1.75 -84.51
C ARG A 413 58.55 -2.33 -85.81
N HIS A 414 57.29 -2.77 -85.82
CA HIS A 414 56.62 -3.27 -87.01
C HIS A 414 56.48 -2.20 -88.09
N ARG A 415 56.03 -0.98 -87.73
CA ARG A 415 55.96 0.15 -88.67
C ARG A 415 57.34 0.49 -89.25
N ALA A 416 58.37 0.61 -88.41
CA ALA A 416 59.72 0.87 -88.88
C ALA A 416 60.25 -0.25 -89.79
N ALA A 417 59.90 -1.52 -89.51
CA ALA A 417 60.22 -2.65 -90.37
C ALA A 417 59.45 -2.61 -91.70
N ALA A 418 58.16 -2.26 -91.69
CA ALA A 418 57.35 -2.07 -92.88
C ALA A 418 57.89 -0.93 -93.75
N ASP A 419 58.26 0.21 -93.16
CA ASP A 419 58.87 1.35 -93.87
C ASP A 419 60.24 0.98 -94.44
N ARG A 420 61.05 0.18 -93.72
CA ARG A 420 62.30 -0.38 -94.27
C ARG A 420 62.02 -1.30 -95.45
N SER A 421 61.08 -2.23 -95.32
CA SER A 421 60.69 -3.14 -96.40
C SER A 421 60.21 -2.39 -97.64
N ALA A 422 59.36 -1.37 -97.46
CA ALA A 422 58.87 -0.53 -98.55
C ALA A 422 60.00 0.23 -99.25
N ARG A 423 60.96 0.80 -98.49
CA ARG A 423 62.15 1.45 -99.06
C ARG A 423 63.04 0.48 -99.80
N THR A 424 63.32 -0.69 -99.23
CA THR A 424 64.12 -1.73 -99.89
C THR A 424 63.43 -2.21 -101.17
N ALA A 425 62.12 -2.43 -101.15
CA ALA A 425 61.38 -2.82 -102.35
C ALA A 425 61.40 -1.73 -103.43
N ALA A 426 61.37 -0.45 -103.06
CA ALA A 426 61.55 0.65 -104.00
C ALA A 426 62.96 0.68 -104.61
N ALA A 427 64.01 0.52 -103.78
CA ALA A 427 65.39 0.45 -104.23
C ALA A 427 65.68 -0.78 -105.12
N ILE A 428 65.09 -1.94 -104.82
CA ILE A 428 65.16 -3.13 -105.68
C ILE A 428 64.55 -2.83 -107.05
N ARG A 429 63.35 -2.24 -107.10
CA ARG A 429 62.71 -1.89 -108.38
C ARG A 429 63.53 -0.89 -109.20
N GLU A 430 64.22 0.03 -108.54
CA GLU A 430 65.11 0.98 -109.21
C GLU A 430 66.37 0.28 -109.75
N ALA A 431 67.01 -0.56 -108.93
CA ALA A 431 68.14 -1.38 -109.36
C ALA A 431 67.77 -2.36 -110.50
N GLU A 432 66.57 -2.93 -110.49
CA GLU A 432 66.04 -3.76 -111.58
C GLU A 432 65.87 -2.96 -112.88
N ARG A 433 65.43 -1.70 -112.82
CA ARG A 433 65.36 -0.82 -114.01
C ARG A 433 66.75 -0.48 -114.55
N ASP A 434 67.71 -0.18 -113.66
CA ASP A 434 69.09 0.12 -114.06
C ASP A 434 69.81 -1.11 -114.65
N ALA A 435 69.50 -2.30 -114.12
CA ALA A 435 70.06 -3.57 -114.61
C ALA A 435 69.39 -4.10 -115.88
N ALA A 436 68.18 -3.65 -116.22
CA ALA A 436 67.43 -4.09 -117.41
C ALA A 436 68.23 -3.99 -118.73
N PRO A 437 68.92 -2.88 -119.06
CA PRO A 437 69.73 -2.80 -120.29
C PRO A 437 70.92 -3.77 -120.28
N ALA A 438 71.57 -3.98 -119.14
CA ALA A 438 72.67 -4.93 -119.02
C ALA A 438 72.20 -6.39 -119.19
N LEU A 439 71.02 -6.73 -118.63
CA LEU A 439 70.40 -8.05 -118.82
C LEU A 439 69.94 -8.28 -120.26
N ALA A 440 69.38 -7.26 -120.92
CA ALA A 440 69.02 -7.33 -122.34
C ALA A 440 70.25 -7.54 -123.24
N ALA A 441 71.36 -6.83 -122.94
CA ALA A 441 72.63 -7.03 -123.63
C ALA A 441 73.19 -8.43 -123.41
N ARG A 442 73.13 -8.96 -122.18
CA ARG A 442 73.53 -10.35 -121.87
C ARG A 442 72.66 -11.37 -122.62
N ALA A 443 71.34 -11.17 -122.66
CA ALA A 443 70.43 -12.08 -123.36
C ALA A 443 70.71 -12.10 -124.87
N LYS A 444 70.97 -10.93 -125.48
CA LYS A 444 71.39 -10.83 -126.87
C LYS A 444 72.71 -11.56 -127.13
N ALA A 445 73.73 -11.31 -126.29
CA ALA A 445 75.01 -11.99 -126.39
C ALA A 445 74.89 -13.51 -126.21
N ALA A 446 74.00 -13.99 -125.33
CA ALA A 446 73.72 -15.41 -125.16
C ALA A 446 73.05 -16.02 -126.40
N VAL A 447 72.11 -15.31 -127.03
CA VAL A 447 71.48 -15.77 -128.28
C VAL A 447 72.49 -15.81 -129.43
N ASP A 448 73.35 -14.79 -129.54
CA ASP A 448 74.40 -14.75 -130.56
C ASP A 448 75.42 -15.90 -130.36
N LEU A 449 75.79 -16.19 -129.10
CA LEU A 449 76.68 -17.31 -128.75
C LEU A 449 76.04 -18.68 -129.05
N VAL A 450 74.77 -18.89 -128.68
CA VAL A 450 74.06 -20.15 -128.96
C VAL A 450 73.98 -20.39 -130.47
N ARG A 451 73.73 -19.34 -131.26
CA ARG A 451 73.70 -19.46 -132.71
C ARG A 451 75.06 -19.84 -133.29
N ALA A 452 76.14 -19.23 -132.81
CA ALA A 452 77.50 -19.57 -133.21
C ALA A 452 77.89 -21.01 -132.83
N LEU A 453 77.51 -21.48 -131.63
CA LEU A 453 77.77 -22.85 -131.18
C LEU A 453 76.99 -23.89 -131.99
N HIS A 454 75.75 -23.59 -132.41
CA HIS A 454 74.98 -24.53 -133.22
C HIS A 454 75.59 -24.71 -134.62
N THR A 455 76.04 -23.63 -135.25
CA THR A 455 76.75 -23.70 -136.54
C THR A 455 78.09 -24.43 -136.43
N ALA A 456 78.80 -24.28 -135.31
CA ALA A 456 80.03 -25.02 -135.04
C ALA A 456 79.77 -26.52 -134.82
N ALA A 457 78.68 -26.89 -134.13
CA ALA A 457 78.30 -28.28 -133.89
C ALA A 457 77.94 -29.02 -135.19
N GLU A 458 77.12 -28.42 -136.07
CA GLU A 458 76.79 -29.02 -137.37
C GLU A 458 78.04 -29.25 -138.25
N SER A 459 78.98 -28.30 -138.22
CA SER A 459 80.24 -28.42 -138.96
C SER A 459 81.14 -29.55 -138.43
N ALA A 460 81.15 -29.76 -137.11
CA ALA A 460 81.93 -30.80 -136.46
C ALA A 460 81.33 -32.21 -136.65
N GLU A 461 79.99 -32.35 -136.59
CA GLU A 461 79.33 -33.65 -136.86
C GLU A 461 79.56 -34.14 -138.29
N THR A 462 79.57 -33.22 -139.27
CA THR A 462 79.83 -33.58 -140.67
C THR A 462 81.26 -34.14 -140.84
N LEU A 463 82.25 -33.53 -140.19
CA LEU A 463 83.64 -33.97 -140.26
C LEU A 463 83.88 -35.31 -139.54
N ALA A 464 83.20 -35.55 -138.41
CA ALA A 464 83.36 -36.79 -137.65
C ALA A 464 82.87 -38.03 -138.43
N ASN A 465 81.74 -37.91 -139.14
CA ASN A 465 81.19 -39.01 -139.94
C ASN A 465 82.11 -39.40 -141.11
N GLU A 466 82.78 -38.43 -141.77
CA GLU A 466 83.70 -38.71 -142.88
C GLU A 466 84.97 -39.48 -142.44
N GLU A 467 85.46 -39.23 -141.22
CA GLU A 467 86.65 -39.90 -140.69
C GLU A 467 86.34 -41.30 -140.12
N GLU A 468 85.13 -41.53 -139.57
CA GLU A 468 84.69 -42.87 -139.14
C GLU A 468 84.63 -43.86 -140.32
N GLU A 469 84.11 -43.45 -141.48
CA GLU A 469 84.07 -44.31 -142.67
C GLU A 469 85.48 -44.71 -143.17
N ARG A 470 86.46 -43.80 -143.08
CA ARG A 470 87.85 -44.07 -143.45
C ARG A 470 88.53 -45.05 -142.50
N SER A 471 88.27 -44.93 -141.19
CA SER A 471 88.84 -45.82 -140.18
C SER A 471 88.36 -47.27 -140.36
N ALA A 472 87.06 -47.47 -140.60
CA ALA A 472 86.49 -48.81 -140.78
C ALA A 472 87.07 -49.55 -142.01
N ALA A 473 87.34 -48.82 -143.10
CA ALA A 473 87.94 -49.38 -144.30
C ALA A 473 89.39 -49.89 -144.06
N LEU A 474 90.18 -49.15 -143.27
CA LEU A 474 91.58 -49.50 -142.99
C LEU A 474 91.71 -50.70 -142.05
N GLN A 475 90.87 -50.82 -141.02
CA GLN A 475 90.85 -51.98 -140.12
C GLN A 475 90.57 -53.29 -140.87
N THR A 476 89.62 -53.27 -141.81
CA THR A 476 89.25 -54.48 -142.57
C THR A 476 90.43 -55.02 -143.40
N VAL A 477 91.27 -54.13 -143.95
CA VAL A 477 92.47 -54.49 -144.73
C VAL A 477 93.59 -55.01 -143.82
N GLY A 478 93.75 -54.44 -142.62
CA GLY A 478 94.73 -54.88 -141.63
C GLY A 478 94.47 -56.31 -141.15
N GLU A 479 93.22 -56.64 -140.83
CA GLU A 479 92.84 -57.96 -140.33
C GLU A 479 93.03 -59.09 -141.36
N SER A 480 92.78 -58.82 -142.65
CA SER A 480 92.97 -59.83 -143.69
C SER A 480 94.46 -60.14 -143.89
N ALA A 481 95.30 -59.10 -143.92
CA ALA A 481 96.74 -59.26 -144.10
C ALA A 481 97.40 -60.01 -142.92
N HIS A 482 96.92 -59.81 -141.68
CA HIS A 482 97.43 -60.52 -140.51
C HIS A 482 97.11 -62.02 -140.53
N ARG A 483 95.89 -62.39 -140.97
CA ARG A 483 95.49 -63.80 -141.12
C ARG A 483 96.35 -64.53 -142.15
N ASP A 484 96.61 -63.91 -143.29
CA ASP A 484 97.38 -64.52 -144.37
C ASP A 484 98.87 -64.73 -143.99
N ALA A 485 99.47 -63.80 -143.25
CA ALA A 485 100.83 -63.96 -142.72
C ALA A 485 100.95 -65.14 -141.74
N THR A 486 99.95 -65.32 -140.87
CA THR A 486 99.95 -66.37 -139.84
C THR A 486 99.80 -67.77 -140.47
N SER A 487 98.96 -67.89 -141.51
CA SER A 487 98.80 -69.11 -142.30
C SER A 487 100.12 -69.54 -142.97
N ALA A 488 100.80 -68.62 -143.64
CA ALA A 488 102.03 -68.90 -144.37
C ALA A 488 103.20 -69.31 -143.44
N ALA A 489 103.32 -68.67 -142.27
CA ALA A 489 104.33 -69.02 -141.26
C ALA A 489 104.16 -70.46 -140.73
N THR A 490 102.91 -70.91 -140.59
CA THR A 490 102.59 -72.24 -140.07
C THR A 490 102.94 -73.35 -141.07
N GLN A 491 102.77 -73.09 -142.38
CA GLN A 491 103.14 -74.04 -143.43
C GLN A 491 104.66 -74.19 -143.57
N ALA A 492 105.41 -73.09 -143.47
CA ALA A 492 106.88 -73.12 -143.53
C ALA A 492 107.51 -73.92 -142.37
N GLN A 493 106.91 -73.87 -141.17
CA GLN A 493 107.39 -74.61 -140.00
C GLN A 493 107.14 -76.13 -140.15
N ARG A 494 106.01 -76.55 -140.74
CA ARG A 494 105.71 -77.97 -140.99
C ARG A 494 106.69 -78.61 -141.98
N ALA A 495 106.98 -77.92 -143.09
CA ALA A 495 107.92 -78.41 -144.10
C ALA A 495 109.36 -78.59 -143.55
N ARG A 496 109.76 -77.79 -142.56
CA ARG A 496 111.07 -77.90 -141.90
C ARG A 496 111.20 -79.20 -141.08
N SER A 497 110.13 -79.63 -140.41
CA SER A 497 110.15 -80.83 -139.57
C SER A 497 110.21 -82.13 -140.39
N GLU A 498 109.52 -82.18 -141.53
CA GLU A 498 109.55 -83.34 -142.42
C GLU A 498 110.92 -83.54 -143.09
N ALA A 499 111.58 -82.45 -143.51
CA ALA A 499 112.93 -82.51 -144.06
C ALA A 499 113.99 -82.99 -143.03
N GLY A 500 113.77 -82.69 -141.74
CA GLY A 500 114.62 -83.19 -140.66
C GLY A 500 114.49 -84.69 -140.43
N HIS A 501 113.26 -85.21 -140.44
CA HIS A 501 112.98 -86.62 -140.18
C HIS A 501 113.54 -87.55 -141.28
N LEU A 502 113.50 -87.13 -142.54
CA LEU A 502 113.98 -87.95 -143.65
C LEU A 502 115.51 -88.12 -143.69
N ARG A 503 116.27 -87.12 -143.21
CA ARG A 503 117.73 -87.22 -143.11
C ARG A 503 118.18 -88.20 -142.02
N GLN A 504 117.43 -88.28 -140.92
CA GLN A 504 117.75 -89.18 -139.81
C GLN A 504 117.53 -90.67 -140.17
N ARG A 505 116.50 -90.97 -140.97
CA ARG A 505 116.28 -92.34 -141.50
C ARG A 505 117.34 -92.77 -142.51
N LEU A 506 117.98 -91.83 -143.21
CA LEU A 506 119.04 -92.16 -144.17
C LEU A 506 120.32 -92.62 -143.46
N SER A 507 120.68 -91.99 -142.33
CA SER A 507 121.88 -92.38 -141.58
C SER A 507 121.73 -93.71 -140.85
N GLU A 508 120.52 -94.06 -140.40
CA GLU A 508 120.25 -95.36 -139.76
C GLU A 508 120.40 -96.53 -140.74
N VAL A 509 119.94 -96.36 -141.98
CA VAL A 509 120.06 -97.39 -143.04
C VAL A 509 121.50 -97.58 -143.53
N GLU A 510 122.32 -96.53 -143.52
CA GLU A 510 123.76 -96.63 -143.79
C GLU A 510 124.52 -97.35 -142.67
N GLN A 511 124.04 -97.26 -141.43
CA GLN A 511 124.67 -97.92 -140.28
C GLN A 511 124.37 -99.42 -140.24
N GLU A 512 123.12 -99.83 -140.52
CA GLU A 512 122.73 -101.25 -140.57
C GLU A 512 123.40 -102.01 -141.73
N THR A 513 123.65 -101.32 -142.86
CA THR A 513 124.37 -101.92 -144.00
C THR A 513 125.88 -102.08 -143.75
N GLY A 514 126.48 -101.24 -142.89
CA GLY A 514 127.89 -101.37 -142.48
C GLY A 514 128.17 -102.51 -141.49
N GLU A 515 127.16 -102.99 -140.77
CA GLU A 515 127.30 -104.12 -139.83
C GLU A 515 127.10 -105.47 -140.52
N ALA A 516 126.26 -105.54 -141.56
CA ALA A 516 126.06 -106.75 -142.36
C ALA A 516 127.30 -107.18 -143.18
N VAL A 517 128.16 -106.23 -143.58
CA VAL A 517 129.40 -106.49 -144.34
C VAL A 517 130.52 -107.03 -143.45
N ARG A 518 130.62 -106.61 -142.19
CA ARG A 518 131.66 -107.11 -141.26
C ARG A 518 131.40 -108.54 -140.77
N ALA A 519 130.14 -108.97 -140.77
CA ALA A 519 129.75 -110.30 -140.31
C ALA A 519 129.97 -111.40 -141.35
N GLY A 520 130.22 -111.06 -142.63
CA GLY A 520 130.46 -112.03 -143.70
C GLY A 520 129.21 -112.68 -144.29
N TRP A 521 128.04 -112.04 -144.16
CA TRP A 521 126.74 -112.63 -144.52
C TRP A 521 126.30 -112.40 -145.98
N LEU A 522 127.15 -111.82 -146.84
CA LEU A 522 126.81 -111.57 -148.24
C LEU A 522 128.01 -111.80 -149.18
N ASP A 523 127.91 -112.86 -150.01
CA ASP A 523 128.57 -112.94 -151.31
C ASP A 523 127.68 -113.69 -152.32
N GLY A 524 127.93 -113.42 -153.61
CA GLY A 524 127.00 -113.47 -154.73
C GLY A 524 126.26 -114.78 -155.01
N GLY A 525 124.96 -114.65 -155.34
CA GLY A 525 124.28 -115.67 -156.15
C GLY A 525 122.78 -115.80 -155.93
N THR A 526 122.01 -114.99 -156.66
CA THR A 526 120.61 -115.23 -157.08
C THR A 526 119.51 -115.10 -155.99
N PRO A 527 118.25 -114.84 -156.37
CA PRO A 527 117.78 -113.49 -156.63
C PRO A 527 116.43 -113.28 -155.94
N ASP A 528 116.40 -112.65 -154.78
CA ASP A 528 115.22 -111.92 -154.33
C ASP A 528 115.60 -111.04 -153.15
N ALA A 529 115.02 -109.84 -153.10
CA ALA A 529 115.33 -108.71 -152.21
C ALA A 529 116.55 -107.87 -152.62
N ASP A 530 116.33 -106.92 -153.53
CA ASP A 530 117.28 -105.90 -154.00
C ASP A 530 117.27 -104.64 -153.10
N PRO A 531 118.32 -104.39 -152.29
CA PRO A 531 118.43 -103.24 -151.39
C PRO A 531 118.85 -101.94 -152.10
N ALA A 532 119.29 -101.98 -153.36
CA ALA A 532 119.78 -100.79 -154.07
C ALA A 532 118.64 -99.87 -154.56
N ARG A 533 117.42 -100.41 -154.75
CA ARG A 533 116.25 -99.64 -155.21
C ARG A 533 115.61 -98.78 -154.12
N ALA A 534 115.71 -99.23 -152.85
CA ALA A 534 115.20 -98.48 -151.70
C ALA A 534 116.04 -97.21 -151.41
N ALA A 535 117.35 -97.26 -151.63
CA ALA A 535 118.25 -96.13 -151.43
C ALA A 535 118.05 -95.00 -152.47
N LEU A 536 117.74 -95.34 -153.72
CA LEU A 536 117.44 -94.34 -154.77
C LEU A 536 116.06 -93.68 -154.57
N ALA A 537 115.03 -94.43 -154.17
CA ALA A 537 113.71 -93.87 -153.88
C ALA A 537 113.72 -92.91 -152.67
N ALA A 538 114.56 -93.16 -151.66
CA ALA A 538 114.73 -92.28 -150.51
C ALA A 538 115.49 -90.97 -150.86
N GLY A 539 116.47 -91.05 -151.76
CA GLY A 539 117.22 -89.89 -152.24
C GLY A 539 116.36 -88.90 -153.05
N ASP A 540 115.48 -89.41 -153.91
CA ASP A 540 114.58 -88.55 -154.70
C ASP A 540 113.52 -87.89 -153.81
N ALA A 541 112.95 -88.61 -152.84
CA ALA A 541 111.99 -88.04 -151.88
C ALA A 541 112.59 -86.89 -151.04
N ALA A 542 113.89 -86.95 -150.72
CA ALA A 542 114.58 -85.90 -149.98
C ALA A 542 114.79 -84.61 -150.81
N LYS A 543 114.98 -84.73 -152.13
CA LYS A 543 115.09 -83.57 -153.04
C LYS A 543 113.76 -82.86 -153.22
N THR A 544 112.66 -83.59 -153.39
CA THR A 544 111.32 -83.01 -153.54
C THR A 544 110.87 -82.28 -152.27
N ALA A 545 111.19 -82.82 -151.09
CA ALA A 545 110.90 -82.17 -149.81
C ALA A 545 111.70 -80.85 -149.62
N GLY A 546 112.94 -80.77 -150.12
CA GLY A 546 113.75 -79.55 -150.07
C GLY A 546 113.16 -78.41 -150.90
N ALA A 547 112.73 -78.68 -152.13
CA ALA A 547 112.13 -77.67 -153.01
C ALA A 547 110.79 -77.14 -152.47
N ALA A 548 109.99 -78.01 -151.85
CA ALA A 548 108.73 -77.61 -151.21
C ALA A 548 108.97 -76.65 -150.02
N TRP A 549 110.05 -76.85 -149.25
CA TRP A 549 110.40 -75.98 -148.14
C TRP A 549 110.84 -74.57 -148.59
N ASP A 550 111.69 -74.47 -149.62
CA ASP A 550 112.14 -73.16 -150.12
C ASP A 550 110.96 -72.34 -150.67
N THR A 551 110.02 -72.98 -151.35
CA THR A 551 108.81 -72.33 -151.87
C THR A 551 107.92 -71.80 -150.73
N ALA A 552 107.72 -72.60 -149.67
CA ALA A 552 106.95 -72.19 -148.49
C ALA A 552 107.63 -71.04 -147.73
N ARG A 553 108.97 -70.98 -147.73
CA ARG A 553 109.74 -69.93 -147.07
C ARG A 553 109.62 -68.58 -147.77
N GLU A 554 109.63 -68.54 -149.09
CA GLU A 554 109.44 -67.29 -149.85
C GLU A 554 108.01 -66.74 -149.73
N ALA A 555 107.01 -67.62 -149.76
CA ALA A 555 105.61 -67.22 -149.55
C ALA A 555 105.39 -66.58 -148.16
N ALA A 556 105.96 -67.18 -147.10
CA ALA A 556 105.90 -66.64 -145.76
C ALA A 556 106.60 -65.27 -145.60
N ARG A 557 107.69 -65.04 -146.35
CA ARG A 557 108.38 -63.73 -146.32
C ARG A 557 107.52 -62.63 -146.93
N ARG A 558 106.89 -62.88 -148.09
CA ARG A 558 106.05 -61.89 -148.79
C ARG A 558 104.80 -61.51 -148.00
N THR A 559 104.11 -62.48 -147.42
CA THR A 559 102.90 -62.21 -146.61
C THR A 559 103.23 -61.47 -145.31
N SER A 560 104.39 -61.73 -144.70
CA SER A 560 104.84 -60.99 -143.53
C SER A 560 105.22 -59.53 -143.85
N GLU A 561 105.76 -59.25 -145.03
CA GLU A 561 106.04 -57.87 -145.48
C GLU A 561 104.74 -57.10 -145.70
N GLN A 562 103.73 -57.69 -146.38
CA GLN A 562 102.41 -57.07 -146.56
C GLN A 562 101.68 -56.78 -145.25
N ALA A 563 101.74 -57.71 -144.28
CA ALA A 563 101.14 -57.49 -142.97
C ALA A 563 101.78 -56.32 -142.20
N ARG A 564 103.09 -56.08 -142.36
CA ARG A 564 103.77 -54.93 -141.76
C ARG A 564 103.38 -53.60 -142.41
N GLU A 565 103.22 -53.57 -143.73
CA GLU A 565 102.80 -52.36 -144.42
C GLU A 565 101.38 -51.95 -144.01
N ALA A 566 100.44 -52.88 -143.98
CA ALA A 566 99.07 -52.64 -143.55
C ALA A 566 98.99 -52.10 -142.11
N ALA A 567 99.67 -52.73 -141.16
CA ALA A 567 99.72 -52.27 -139.77
C ALA A 567 100.34 -50.87 -139.62
N SER A 568 101.35 -50.54 -140.45
CA SER A 568 101.96 -49.21 -140.41
C SER A 568 101.04 -48.11 -140.95
N ALA A 569 100.14 -48.43 -141.88
CA ALA A 569 99.15 -47.49 -142.40
C ALA A 569 98.05 -47.22 -141.38
N GLU A 570 97.56 -48.27 -140.70
CA GLU A 570 96.60 -48.18 -139.60
C GLU A 570 97.15 -47.32 -138.45
N SER A 571 98.35 -47.61 -137.94
CA SER A 571 98.94 -46.82 -136.85
C SER A 571 99.19 -45.35 -137.23
N ARG A 572 99.47 -45.03 -138.50
CA ARG A 572 99.58 -43.62 -138.92
C ARG A 572 98.24 -42.92 -138.88
N ALA A 573 97.17 -43.57 -139.35
CA ALA A 573 95.82 -43.02 -139.34
C ALA A 573 95.35 -42.76 -137.89
N GLU A 574 95.57 -43.70 -136.97
CA GLU A 574 95.26 -43.54 -135.54
C GLU A 574 96.06 -42.39 -134.90
N LEU A 575 97.34 -42.22 -135.24
CA LEU A 575 98.17 -41.14 -134.70
C LEU A 575 97.73 -39.76 -135.20
N THR A 576 97.25 -39.65 -136.46
CA THR A 576 96.62 -38.42 -136.96
C THR A 576 95.30 -38.12 -136.26
N ALA A 577 94.44 -39.13 -136.03
CA ALA A 577 93.19 -38.95 -135.30
C ALA A 577 93.44 -38.52 -133.84
N ALA A 578 94.40 -39.14 -133.15
CA ALA A 578 94.76 -38.77 -131.78
C ALA A 578 95.33 -37.34 -131.69
N ARG A 579 96.11 -36.90 -132.68
CA ARG A 579 96.62 -35.51 -132.72
C ARG A 579 95.55 -34.48 -133.06
N ALA A 580 94.50 -34.85 -133.79
CA ALA A 580 93.36 -33.98 -134.04
C ALA A 580 92.42 -33.87 -132.84
N ALA A 581 92.44 -34.83 -131.92
CA ALA A 581 91.68 -34.77 -130.66
C ALA A 581 92.37 -33.97 -129.54
N ASP A 582 93.70 -33.78 -129.64
CA ASP A 582 94.52 -33.04 -128.65
C ASP A 582 94.83 -31.57 -129.06
N ALA A 583 94.45 -31.16 -130.28
CA ALA A 583 94.58 -29.79 -130.81
C ALA A 583 93.22 -29.11 -130.89
#